data_AF-A0A7W9HV00-F1
#
_entry.id   AF-A0A7W9HV00-F1
#
_cell.length_a   1.000
_cell.length_b   1.000
_cell.length_c   1.000
_cell.angle_alpha   90.00
_cell.angle_beta   90.00
_cell.angle_gamma   90.00
#
_symmetry.space_group_name_H-M   'P 1'
#
loop_
_entity.id
_entity.type
_entity.pdbx_description
1 polymer ?
#
loop_
_entity_poly.entity_id
_entity_poly.type
_entity_poly.pdbx_seq_one_letter_code
_entity_poly.pdbx_strand_id
1 'polypeptide(L)'
;MSPWQPPEGVTGEVAAIVVTAAAPRGKKYKCAMAEAIRARPDLRVRSGRASAKERLQHFTLGPFMESLDAVERHHRPLALSDVLGAVERNARLHDGLKKWTSDAIRRYMEVFNREHDTPETRLRHVPKRWIYRVEVCKPGERGAQAYEISAWGRCYESVDGRVRELRLIGIRAGAEPRTDAEIAIAAFVTARAAPDDQLERVRVVVFAPDSDEQATLFDDTPQRAVSAYEEHGRGALAEIVDGHGYQPGTACLRCAFAPRCPALPRANGLLGVDGVGRPRRSWSVTSGRAYQACPARAHLRDLNLPTSRAVEHSDAARRGRAVHALLAARHTDRADGPCTLDLGVDWSADGHGLTTDDLALGKAMLRHHAEVCPLRHLPADARVCVEPRLTFEDEQAQVLVIAEPDLLYRDGGSWVWREVKTSAREHRGGTDLLSAYPQLALGVLVLARGELGGSRARSRVELEVLRPGGVDLEVVDPFTPQVRQNAEAVIRDMVHRWRADDLFTAQPTAHHCARCEVAVWCRAKDELAAR
;
A
#
# COMPACT_ATOMS: atom_id res chain seq x y z
N MET A 1 12.23 -19.61 -23.19
CA MET A 1 11.27 -18.53 -22.92
C MET A 1 11.48 -17.46 -23.97
N SER A 2 10.43 -16.80 -24.46
CA SER A 2 10.60 -15.70 -25.41
C SER A 2 11.35 -14.55 -24.72
N PRO A 3 12.32 -13.90 -25.37
CA PRO A 3 13.07 -12.80 -24.76
C PRO A 3 12.12 -11.67 -24.37
N TRP A 4 12.37 -11.04 -23.23
CA TRP A 4 11.57 -9.88 -22.81
C TRP A 4 11.69 -8.76 -23.85
N GLN A 5 10.55 -8.24 -24.30
CA GLN A 5 10.51 -7.13 -25.25
C GLN A 5 9.81 -5.92 -24.63
N PRO A 6 10.33 -4.70 -24.87
CA PRO A 6 9.67 -3.49 -24.40
C PRO A 6 8.26 -3.38 -25.02
N PRO A 7 7.25 -3.00 -24.23
CA PRO A 7 5.91 -2.82 -24.77
C PRO A 7 5.84 -1.61 -25.70
N GLU A 8 4.79 -1.56 -26.52
CA GLU A 8 4.55 -0.47 -27.47
C GLU A 8 4.59 0.90 -26.76
N GLY A 9 5.28 1.88 -27.38
CA GLY A 9 5.44 3.23 -26.83
C GLY A 9 6.61 3.39 -25.85
N VAL A 10 7.39 2.34 -25.60
CA VAL A 10 8.66 2.39 -24.88
C VAL A 10 9.82 2.31 -25.88
N THR A 11 10.80 3.18 -25.71
CA THR A 11 11.98 3.28 -26.59
C THR A 11 13.27 3.32 -25.77
N GLY A 12 14.39 2.95 -26.37
CA GLY A 12 15.71 2.95 -25.73
C GLY A 12 16.40 1.60 -25.84
N GLU A 13 17.72 1.61 -25.68
CA GLU A 13 18.55 0.40 -25.63
C GLU A 13 18.78 0.01 -24.17
N VAL A 14 18.74 -1.29 -23.86
CA VAL A 14 18.95 -1.77 -22.49
C VAL A 14 20.45 -1.93 -22.25
N ALA A 15 21.13 -0.88 -21.80
CA ALA A 15 22.56 -0.96 -21.47
C ALA A 15 22.78 -1.59 -20.09
N ALA A 16 21.91 -1.25 -19.12
CA ALA A 16 21.97 -1.77 -17.75
C ALA A 16 20.66 -2.36 -17.25
N ILE A 17 20.77 -3.30 -16.31
CA ILE A 17 19.66 -3.76 -15.46
C ILE A 17 19.98 -3.40 -14.01
N VAL A 18 19.08 -2.65 -13.37
CA VAL A 18 19.25 -2.13 -12.01
C VAL A 18 18.06 -2.55 -11.14
N VAL A 19 18.33 -3.31 -10.09
CA VAL A 19 17.30 -3.80 -9.15
C VAL A 19 17.65 -3.44 -7.71
N THR A 20 16.64 -3.55 -6.84
CA THR A 20 16.80 -3.26 -5.40
C THR A 20 16.41 -4.49 -4.58
N ALA A 21 17.02 -4.67 -3.41
CA ALA A 21 16.73 -5.80 -2.52
C ALA A 21 15.25 -5.88 -2.10
N ALA A 22 14.55 -4.74 -2.06
CA ALA A 22 13.12 -4.68 -1.75
C ALA A 22 12.21 -5.06 -2.94
N ALA A 23 12.76 -5.28 -4.14
CA ALA A 23 11.99 -5.53 -5.35
C ALA A 23 11.18 -6.85 -5.31
N PRO A 24 11.63 -7.94 -4.66
CA PRO A 24 10.82 -9.16 -4.49
C PRO A 24 9.71 -9.07 -3.45
N ARG A 25 9.73 -8.07 -2.57
CA ARG A 25 8.78 -7.99 -1.44
C ARG A 25 7.32 -8.08 -1.90
N GLY A 26 6.62 -9.17 -1.64
CA GLY A 26 5.27 -9.40 -2.15
C GLY A 26 4.36 -8.21 -1.86
N LYS A 27 3.70 -7.65 -2.88
CA LYS A 27 2.48 -6.86 -2.67
C LYS A 27 1.39 -7.55 -3.48
N LYS A 28 0.20 -7.70 -2.90
CA LYS A 28 -1.00 -8.33 -3.50
C LYS A 28 -1.36 -7.79 -4.90
N TYR A 29 -0.73 -6.69 -5.36
CA TYR A 29 -0.97 -6.02 -6.64
C TYR A 29 0.30 -5.44 -7.29
N LYS A 30 1.39 -6.23 -7.40
CA LYS A 30 2.57 -5.81 -8.18
C LYS A 30 2.34 -5.99 -9.67
N CYS A 31 2.60 -4.95 -10.45
CA CYS A 31 2.59 -5.02 -11.91
C CYS A 31 3.97 -5.49 -12.40
N ALA A 32 4.06 -6.73 -12.87
CA ALA A 32 5.31 -7.34 -13.34
C ALA A 32 5.97 -6.52 -14.47
N MET A 33 5.16 -6.03 -15.42
CA MET A 33 5.65 -5.16 -16.49
C MET A 33 6.24 -3.84 -15.95
N ALA A 34 5.62 -3.24 -14.93
CA ALA A 34 6.12 -1.99 -14.36
C ALA A 34 7.46 -2.17 -13.64
N GLU A 35 7.66 -3.29 -12.95
CA GLU A 35 8.94 -3.60 -12.31
C GLU A 35 10.01 -3.95 -13.35
N ALA A 36 9.67 -4.69 -14.41
CA ALA A 36 10.58 -4.98 -15.51
C ALA A 36 11.05 -3.70 -16.23
N ILE A 37 10.14 -2.75 -16.49
CA ILE A 37 10.52 -1.44 -17.06
C ILE A 37 11.38 -0.64 -16.07
N ARG A 38 11.02 -0.61 -14.78
CA ARG A 38 11.80 0.09 -13.75
C ARG A 38 13.22 -0.48 -13.65
N ALA A 39 13.38 -1.78 -13.83
CA ALA A 39 14.68 -2.45 -13.80
C ALA A 39 15.59 -2.04 -14.97
N ARG A 40 15.08 -1.35 -16.00
CA ARG A 40 15.83 -0.95 -17.19
C ARG A 40 15.88 0.59 -17.27
N PRO A 41 16.83 1.22 -16.58
CA PRO A 41 16.87 2.69 -16.42
C PRO A 41 17.07 3.44 -17.74
N ASP A 42 17.52 2.79 -18.80
CA ASP A 42 17.75 3.41 -20.12
C ASP A 42 16.48 3.48 -20.98
N LEU A 43 15.44 2.73 -20.59
CA LEU A 43 14.15 2.82 -21.26
C LEU A 43 13.49 4.17 -20.97
N ARG A 44 12.88 4.72 -22.01
CA ARG A 44 12.16 5.99 -21.99
C ARG A 44 10.76 5.76 -22.52
N VAL A 45 9.79 6.24 -21.74
CA VAL A 45 8.41 6.38 -22.19
C VAL A 45 8.27 7.82 -22.65
N ARG A 46 7.83 8.03 -23.90
CA ARG A 46 7.53 9.37 -24.41
C ARG A 46 6.28 9.90 -23.71
N SER A 47 6.45 10.47 -22.52
CA SER A 47 5.38 11.08 -21.73
C SER A 47 5.39 12.60 -21.95
N GLY A 48 4.25 13.16 -22.37
CA GLY A 48 4.12 14.58 -22.70
C GLY A 48 3.78 15.49 -21.52
N ARG A 49 3.81 15.00 -20.27
CA ARG A 49 3.33 15.78 -19.12
C ARG A 49 4.26 15.64 -17.92
N ALA A 50 4.94 16.73 -17.60
CA ALA A 50 5.50 16.91 -16.26
C ALA A 50 4.34 17.11 -15.28
N SER A 51 4.24 16.27 -14.24
CA SER A 51 3.33 16.52 -13.13
C SER A 51 3.96 17.52 -12.17
N ALA A 52 3.17 18.43 -11.60
CA ALA A 52 3.63 19.27 -10.51
C ALA A 52 4.09 18.42 -9.32
N LYS A 53 5.00 18.96 -8.51
CA LYS A 53 5.44 18.31 -7.28
C LYS A 53 4.48 18.64 -6.14
N GLU A 54 4.25 17.66 -5.28
CA GLU A 54 3.53 17.87 -4.03
C GLU A 54 4.23 18.90 -3.14
N ARG A 55 3.44 19.70 -2.43
CA ARG A 55 3.97 20.68 -1.47
C ARG A 55 4.57 20.00 -0.25
N LEU A 56 3.86 18.99 0.28
CA LEU A 56 4.29 18.22 1.43
C LEU A 56 5.09 16.99 1.00
N GLN A 57 5.94 16.51 1.90
CA GLN A 57 6.69 15.28 1.75
C GLN A 57 5.75 14.06 1.82
N HIS A 58 5.85 13.18 0.82
CA HIS A 58 5.06 11.92 0.73
C HIS A 58 5.91 10.66 0.88
N PHE A 59 7.19 10.81 1.21
CA PHE A 59 8.06 9.68 1.55
C PHE A 59 8.46 9.75 3.02
N THR A 60 7.77 8.94 3.83
CA THR A 60 7.83 8.88 5.29
C THR A 60 9.24 8.74 5.85
N LEU A 61 10.03 7.82 5.27
CA LEU A 61 11.37 7.53 5.78
C LEU A 61 12.44 8.53 5.29
N GLY A 62 12.11 9.43 4.35
CA GLY A 62 13.06 10.40 3.80
C GLY A 62 13.65 11.32 4.87
N PRO A 63 12.81 12.09 5.60
CA PRO A 63 13.28 12.99 6.65
C PRO A 63 14.05 12.28 7.76
N PHE A 64 13.66 11.05 8.10
CA PHE A 64 14.37 10.21 9.06
C PHE A 64 15.80 9.88 8.60
N MET A 65 15.95 9.39 7.36
CA MET A 65 17.27 9.06 6.80
C MET A 65 18.15 10.29 6.66
N GLU A 66 17.61 11.39 6.13
CA GLU A 66 18.33 12.67 5.97
C GLU A 66 18.81 13.23 7.31
N SER A 67 18.00 13.07 8.37
CA SER A 67 18.33 13.51 9.72
C SER A 67 19.44 12.67 10.35
N LEU A 68 19.36 11.35 10.23
CA LEU A 68 20.43 10.47 10.74
C LEU A 68 21.74 10.67 9.96
N ASP A 69 21.69 10.92 8.65
CA ASP A 69 22.87 11.31 7.87
C ASP A 69 23.52 12.60 8.38
N ALA A 70 22.75 13.49 9.01
CA ALA A 70 23.27 14.70 9.64
C ALA A 70 23.90 14.44 11.03
N VAL A 71 23.35 13.51 11.80
CA VAL A 71 23.87 13.11 13.12
C VAL A 71 25.12 12.25 13.00
N GLU A 72 25.15 11.32 12.05
CA GLU A 72 26.21 10.30 11.90
C GLU A 72 27.34 10.74 10.96
N ARG A 73 27.38 12.02 10.58
CA ARG A 73 28.35 12.57 9.63
C ARG A 73 29.77 12.54 10.22
N HIS A 74 30.69 11.79 9.61
CA HIS A 74 32.07 11.59 10.11
C HIS A 74 32.85 12.87 10.44
N HIS A 75 32.82 13.87 9.55
CA HIS A 75 33.69 15.03 9.68
C HIS A 75 33.09 16.17 10.51
N ARG A 76 31.76 16.20 10.67
CA ARG A 76 31.05 17.27 11.39
C ARG A 76 29.63 16.79 11.73
N PRO A 77 29.47 15.92 12.73
CA PRO A 77 28.16 15.49 13.18
C PRO A 77 27.41 16.69 13.77
N LEU A 78 26.11 16.81 13.46
CA LEU A 78 25.26 17.81 14.12
C LEU A 78 24.77 17.28 15.46
N ALA A 79 24.59 18.17 16.44
CA ALA A 79 23.97 17.80 17.70
C ALA A 79 22.51 17.35 17.43
N LEU A 80 22.06 16.34 18.18
CA LEU A 80 20.71 15.81 18.04
C LEU A 80 19.64 16.91 18.19
N SER A 81 19.85 17.86 19.10
CA SER A 81 18.97 19.03 19.29
C SER A 81 18.83 19.89 18.03
N ASP A 82 19.92 20.10 17.29
CA ASP A 82 19.92 20.91 16.08
C ASP A 82 19.14 20.23 14.95
N VAL A 83 19.32 18.92 14.81
CA VAL A 83 18.62 18.09 13.82
C VAL A 83 17.12 18.05 14.12
N LEU A 84 16.74 17.82 15.38
CA LEU A 84 15.33 17.86 15.80
C LEU A 84 14.72 19.25 15.56
N GLY A 85 15.47 20.32 15.85
CA GLY A 85 15.04 21.69 15.53
C GLY A 85 14.86 21.93 14.03
N ALA A 86 15.71 21.33 13.18
CA ALA A 86 15.58 21.43 11.73
C ALA A 86 14.35 20.68 11.19
N VAL A 87 14.04 19.51 11.74
CA VAL A 87 12.78 18.77 11.45
C VAL A 87 11.58 19.64 11.77
N GLU A 88 11.55 20.30 12.93
CA GLU A 88 10.40 21.12 13.33
C GLU A 88 10.19 22.35 12.44
N ARG A 89 11.27 22.97 11.98
CA ARG A 89 11.21 24.13 11.07
C ARG A 89 10.91 23.77 9.61
N ASN A 90 10.90 22.48 9.25
CA ASN A 90 10.71 22.08 7.86
C ASN A 90 9.25 22.22 7.41
N ALA A 91 8.98 23.26 6.62
CA ALA A 91 7.65 23.58 6.10
C ALA A 91 7.10 22.57 5.07
N ARG A 92 7.91 21.62 4.59
CA ARG A 92 7.46 20.51 3.73
C ARG A 92 6.96 19.31 4.53
N LEU A 93 7.18 19.27 5.83
CA LEU A 93 6.69 18.20 6.69
C LEU A 93 5.35 18.60 7.28
N HIS A 94 4.37 17.72 7.15
CA HIS A 94 3.15 17.81 7.95
C HIS A 94 3.49 17.59 9.43
N ASP A 95 2.77 18.21 10.35
CA ASP A 95 3.09 18.19 11.78
C ASP A 95 3.16 16.78 12.37
N GLY A 96 2.30 15.87 11.90
CA GLY A 96 2.37 14.47 12.32
C GLY A 96 3.60 13.72 11.81
N LEU A 97 4.13 14.08 10.62
CA LEU A 97 5.38 13.54 10.13
C LEU A 97 6.57 14.10 10.94
N LYS A 98 6.54 15.38 11.33
CA LYS A 98 7.58 15.97 12.21
C LYS A 98 7.67 15.24 13.56
N LYS A 99 6.51 15.00 14.19
CA LYS A 99 6.43 14.27 15.47
C LYS A 99 6.96 12.85 15.32
N TRP A 100 6.47 12.11 14.32
CA TRP A 100 6.93 10.75 14.04
C TRP A 100 8.44 10.69 13.75
N THR A 101 8.96 11.58 12.89
CA THR A 101 10.39 11.62 12.55
C THR A 101 11.25 11.90 13.78
N SER A 102 10.86 12.87 14.61
CA SER A 102 11.58 13.20 15.84
C SER A 102 11.65 12.02 16.81
N ASP A 103 10.51 11.36 17.04
CA ASP A 103 10.43 10.20 17.93
C ASP A 103 11.22 9.02 17.38
N ALA A 104 11.16 8.80 16.06
CA ALA A 104 11.91 7.75 15.38
C ALA A 104 13.43 7.93 15.51
N ILE A 105 13.94 9.15 15.35
CA ILE A 105 15.37 9.46 15.50
C ILE A 105 15.82 9.18 16.94
N ARG A 106 15.06 9.64 17.95
CA ARG A 106 15.42 9.42 19.36
C ARG A 106 15.52 7.93 19.68
N ARG A 107 14.50 7.15 19.31
CA ARG A 107 14.48 5.70 19.53
C ARG A 107 15.61 4.98 18.80
N TYR A 108 15.87 5.37 17.55
CA TYR A 108 17.00 4.81 16.79
C TYR A 108 18.33 5.00 17.53
N MET A 109 18.58 6.22 18.01
CA MET A 109 19.80 6.54 18.77
C MET A 109 19.84 5.80 20.11
N GLU A 110 18.71 5.65 20.81
CA GLU A 110 18.62 4.92 22.07
C GLU A 110 18.94 3.42 21.90
N VAL A 111 18.42 2.79 20.84
CA VAL A 111 18.65 1.38 20.56
C VAL A 111 20.10 1.14 20.14
N PHE A 112 20.60 1.86 19.13
CA PHE A 112 21.88 1.53 18.52
C PHE A 112 23.11 2.17 19.19
N ASN A 113 22.96 3.20 20.03
CA ASN A 113 24.08 3.72 20.81
C ASN A 113 24.44 2.82 22.00
N ARG A 114 23.52 1.96 22.48
CA ARG A 114 23.75 1.07 23.63
C ARG A 114 24.49 -0.22 23.27
N GLU A 115 24.41 -0.69 22.02
CA GLU A 115 24.92 -2.02 21.62
C GLU A 115 26.43 -2.06 21.30
N HIS A 116 27.14 -0.94 21.32
CA HIS A 116 28.49 -0.81 20.75
C HIS A 116 29.51 -0.21 21.73
N ASP A 117 29.45 -0.62 23.01
CA ASP A 117 30.27 -0.05 24.09
C ASP A 117 31.75 -0.49 24.09
N THR A 118 32.17 -1.44 23.24
CA THR A 118 33.60 -1.76 23.07
C THR A 118 34.18 -1.20 21.76
N PRO A 119 35.44 -0.73 21.76
CA PRO A 119 36.10 -0.24 20.54
C PRO A 119 36.13 -1.25 19.40
N GLU A 120 36.22 -2.56 19.69
CA GLU A 120 36.26 -3.61 18.66
C GLU A 120 34.90 -3.89 18.03
N THR A 121 33.80 -3.71 18.78
CA THR A 121 32.44 -3.93 18.25
C THR A 121 31.84 -2.67 17.63
N ARG A 122 32.48 -1.51 17.81
CA ARG A 122 31.96 -0.23 17.35
C ARG A 122 31.79 -0.17 15.83
N LEU A 123 30.54 -0.08 15.39
CA LEU A 123 30.17 0.10 14.01
C LEU A 123 30.19 1.58 13.61
N ARG A 124 30.75 1.87 12.43
CA ARG A 124 30.80 3.20 11.82
C ARG A 124 29.85 3.26 10.63
N HIS A 125 29.06 4.33 10.55
CA HIS A 125 28.18 4.55 9.41
C HIS A 125 28.98 4.72 8.11
N VAL A 126 28.59 4.02 7.05
CA VAL A 126 29.13 4.17 5.71
C VAL A 126 28.13 5.01 4.91
N PRO A 127 28.43 6.29 4.60
CA PRO A 127 27.46 7.20 3.99
C PRO A 127 27.13 6.85 2.53
N LYS A 128 27.92 5.97 1.90
CA LYS A 128 27.65 5.48 0.54
C LYS A 128 26.72 4.28 0.60
N ARG A 129 25.72 4.26 -0.29
CA ARG A 129 24.87 3.09 -0.48
C ARG A 129 25.71 1.92 -0.98
N TRP A 130 25.42 0.73 -0.46
CA TRP A 130 25.98 -0.51 -0.96
C TRP A 130 25.27 -0.94 -2.26
N ILE A 131 26.08 -1.12 -3.30
CA ILE A 131 25.66 -1.52 -4.64
C ILE A 131 26.62 -2.62 -5.10
N TYR A 132 26.09 -3.79 -5.41
CA TYR A 132 26.80 -4.80 -6.17
C TYR A 132 26.65 -4.50 -7.66
N ARG A 133 27.77 -4.49 -8.41
CA ARG A 133 27.79 -4.25 -9.85
C ARG A 133 28.64 -5.31 -10.54
N VAL A 134 28.14 -5.84 -11.64
CA VAL A 134 28.90 -6.71 -12.54
C VAL A 134 28.72 -6.25 -13.98
N GLU A 135 29.81 -6.22 -14.73
CA GLU A 135 29.82 -5.93 -16.16
C GLU A 135 30.13 -7.21 -16.94
N VAL A 136 29.43 -7.42 -18.04
CA VAL A 136 29.59 -8.61 -18.90
C VAL A 136 30.13 -8.20 -20.27
N CYS A 137 31.14 -8.91 -20.76
CA CYS A 137 31.81 -8.56 -22.03
C CYS A 137 30.91 -8.71 -23.27
N LYS A 138 29.88 -9.56 -23.19
CA LYS A 138 28.88 -9.74 -24.25
C LYS A 138 27.48 -9.67 -23.64
N PRO A 139 26.57 -8.87 -24.20
CA PRO A 139 25.17 -8.88 -23.79
C PRO A 139 24.60 -10.30 -23.83
N GLY A 140 23.95 -10.71 -22.74
CA GLY A 140 23.19 -11.97 -22.69
C GLY A 140 21.82 -11.85 -23.37
N GLU A 141 20.93 -12.82 -23.13
CA GLU A 141 19.56 -12.85 -23.68
C GLU A 141 18.73 -11.59 -23.36
N ARG A 142 19.07 -10.89 -22.27
CA ARG A 142 18.39 -9.66 -21.83
C ARG A 142 18.96 -8.38 -22.47
N GLY A 143 20.01 -8.47 -23.28
CA GLY A 143 20.64 -7.34 -23.97
C GLY A 143 21.48 -6.40 -23.11
N ALA A 144 21.48 -6.55 -21.78
CA ALA A 144 22.24 -5.71 -20.86
C ALA A 144 23.73 -6.08 -20.76
N GLN A 145 24.58 -5.07 -20.63
CA GLN A 145 26.03 -5.19 -20.40
C GLN A 145 26.43 -4.95 -18.94
N ALA A 146 25.56 -4.33 -18.14
CA ALA A 146 25.78 -4.11 -16.71
C ALA A 146 24.57 -4.57 -15.89
N TYR A 147 24.86 -5.18 -14.73
CA TYR A 147 23.84 -5.56 -13.74
C TYR A 147 24.20 -4.94 -12.40
N GLU A 148 23.24 -4.24 -11.80
CA GLU A 148 23.37 -3.62 -10.49
C GLU A 148 22.28 -4.10 -9.54
N ILE A 149 22.69 -4.45 -8.33
CA ILE A 149 21.79 -4.79 -7.22
C ILE A 149 22.12 -3.85 -6.06
N SER A 150 21.15 -3.08 -5.62
CA SER A 150 21.30 -2.16 -4.48
C SER A 150 20.44 -2.58 -3.29
N ALA A 151 20.88 -2.23 -2.08
CA ALA A 151 20.08 -2.38 -0.88
C ALA A 151 19.82 -1.01 -0.25
N TRP A 152 18.57 -0.75 0.13
CA TRP A 152 18.17 0.52 0.74
C TRP A 152 18.03 0.36 2.25
N GLY A 153 18.89 1.06 2.99
CA GLY A 153 19.01 1.02 4.44
C GLY A 153 20.19 1.86 4.90
N ARG A 154 20.53 1.77 6.19
CA ARG A 154 21.75 2.38 6.73
C ARG A 154 22.87 1.35 6.74
N CYS A 155 24.01 1.71 6.17
CA CYS A 155 25.16 0.81 5.99
C CYS A 155 26.19 1.08 7.09
N TYR A 156 26.72 0.04 7.70
CA TYR A 156 27.67 0.14 8.80
C TYR A 156 28.82 -0.86 8.65
N GLU A 157 30.00 -0.48 9.12
CA GLU A 157 31.20 -1.30 9.08
C GLU A 157 31.97 -1.16 10.40
N SER A 158 32.50 -2.27 10.92
CA SER A 158 33.38 -2.23 12.10
C SER A 158 34.68 -1.47 11.79
N VAL A 159 35.36 -1.01 12.83
CA VAL A 159 36.63 -0.27 12.67
C VAL A 159 37.70 -1.10 11.95
N ASP A 160 37.70 -2.41 12.17
CA ASP A 160 38.63 -3.37 11.58
C ASP A 160 38.17 -3.93 10.21
N GLY A 161 37.01 -3.51 9.70
CA GLY A 161 36.45 -3.97 8.42
C GLY A 161 35.89 -5.40 8.41
N ARG A 162 35.99 -6.14 9.52
CA ARG A 162 35.59 -7.56 9.60
C ARG A 162 34.08 -7.79 9.65
N VAL A 163 33.31 -6.77 10.04
CA VAL A 163 31.85 -6.84 10.18
C VAL A 163 31.19 -5.77 9.35
N ARG A 164 30.20 -6.17 8.55
CA ARG A 164 29.29 -5.26 7.87
C ARG A 164 27.85 -5.48 8.32
N GLU A 165 27.15 -4.39 8.61
CA GLU A 165 25.76 -4.41 9.01
C GLU A 165 24.90 -3.50 8.16
N LEU A 166 23.85 -4.07 7.58
CA LEU A 166 22.79 -3.33 6.91
C LEU A 166 21.58 -3.23 7.84
N ARG A 167 21.20 -2.00 8.18
CA ARG A 167 20.00 -1.71 8.96
C ARG A 167 18.87 -1.30 8.03
N LEU A 168 17.91 -2.21 7.85
CA LEU A 168 16.69 -1.96 7.10
C LEU A 168 15.67 -1.26 8.00
N ILE A 169 15.05 -0.20 7.49
CA ILE A 169 14.10 0.60 8.28
C ILE A 169 12.67 0.22 7.90
N GLY A 170 11.90 -0.26 8.88
CA GLY A 170 10.44 -0.45 8.79
C GLY A 170 9.70 0.81 9.25
N ILE A 171 8.46 1.01 8.77
CA ILE A 171 7.59 2.06 9.33
C ILE A 171 6.84 1.55 10.56
N ARG A 172 6.50 0.24 10.57
CA ARG A 172 5.71 -0.42 11.62
C ARG A 172 6.33 -1.75 12.04
N ALA A 173 6.31 -2.03 13.34
CA ALA A 173 6.70 -3.29 13.92
C ALA A 173 5.66 -4.37 13.60
N GLY A 174 6.13 -5.57 13.26
CA GLY A 174 5.25 -6.67 12.85
C GLY A 174 4.45 -6.38 11.57
N ALA A 175 4.91 -5.45 10.71
CA ALA A 175 4.45 -5.39 9.33
C ALA A 175 4.76 -6.72 8.60
N GLU A 176 4.16 -6.93 7.42
CA GLU A 176 4.35 -8.16 6.63
C GLU A 176 5.81 -8.67 6.68
N PRO A 177 6.01 -9.96 7.02
CA PRO A 177 7.35 -10.52 7.15
C PRO A 177 8.12 -10.32 5.84
N ARG A 178 9.41 -10.01 5.96
CA ARG A 178 10.28 -9.92 4.78
C ARG A 178 10.44 -11.31 4.20
N THR A 179 10.46 -11.39 2.87
CA THR A 179 10.60 -12.67 2.18
C THR A 179 12.06 -13.15 2.26
N ASP A 180 12.27 -14.46 2.20
CA ASP A 180 13.62 -15.04 2.17
C ASP A 180 14.45 -14.47 1.01
N ALA A 181 13.82 -14.22 -0.14
CA ALA A 181 14.44 -13.56 -1.28
C ALA A 181 14.93 -12.13 -0.95
N GLU A 182 14.11 -11.31 -0.30
CA GLU A 182 14.51 -9.95 0.11
C GLU A 182 15.69 -9.98 1.09
N ILE A 183 15.64 -10.88 2.07
CA ILE A 183 16.70 -11.04 3.08
C ILE A 183 18.01 -11.50 2.41
N ALA A 184 17.93 -12.53 1.57
CA ALA A 184 19.09 -13.09 0.86
C ALA A 184 19.76 -12.06 -0.05
N ILE A 185 18.98 -11.26 -0.80
CA ILE A 185 19.53 -10.21 -1.67
C ILE A 185 20.17 -9.09 -0.83
N ALA A 186 19.55 -8.68 0.27
CA ALA A 186 20.10 -7.67 1.17
C ALA A 186 21.43 -8.14 1.79
N ALA A 187 21.51 -9.39 2.24
CA ALA A 187 22.74 -9.99 2.76
C ALA A 187 23.82 -10.08 1.68
N PHE A 188 23.47 -10.51 0.47
CA PHE A 188 24.39 -10.58 -0.67
C PHE A 188 24.98 -9.23 -1.05
N VAL A 189 24.14 -8.19 -1.18
CA VAL A 189 24.63 -6.83 -1.47
C VAL A 189 25.57 -6.35 -0.36
N THR A 190 25.23 -6.62 0.90
CA THR A 190 26.08 -6.28 2.05
C THR A 190 27.44 -6.97 1.98
N ALA A 191 27.46 -8.24 1.58
CA ALA A 191 28.68 -9.03 1.42
C ALA A 191 29.54 -8.57 0.22
N ARG A 192 28.92 -8.09 -0.87
CA ARG A 192 29.60 -7.93 -2.18
C ARG A 192 29.71 -6.51 -2.70
N ALA A 193 29.11 -5.49 -2.06
CA ALA A 193 29.14 -4.11 -2.55
C ALA A 193 30.55 -3.49 -2.63
N ALA A 194 31.51 -4.05 -1.90
CA ALA A 194 32.94 -3.83 -2.12
C ALA A 194 33.65 -5.14 -1.72
N PRO A 195 34.32 -5.86 -2.64
CA PRO A 195 35.08 -7.04 -2.30
C PRO A 195 36.12 -6.70 -1.24
N ASP A 196 36.03 -7.36 -0.10
CA ASP A 196 36.96 -7.20 1.01
C ASP A 196 37.24 -8.59 1.58
N ASP A 197 38.48 -9.05 1.40
CA ASP A 197 38.90 -10.38 1.83
C ASP A 197 39.02 -10.49 3.36
N GLN A 198 38.96 -9.37 4.08
CA GLN A 198 38.96 -9.32 5.55
C GLN A 198 37.55 -9.42 6.14
N LEU A 199 36.49 -9.36 5.33
CA LEU A 199 35.12 -9.45 5.80
C LEU A 199 34.82 -10.86 6.33
N GLU A 200 34.54 -10.97 7.62
CA GLU A 200 34.25 -12.24 8.30
C GLU A 200 32.75 -12.44 8.56
N ARG A 201 32.00 -11.34 8.74
CA ARG A 201 30.60 -11.39 9.19
C ARG A 201 29.71 -10.33 8.53
N VAL A 202 28.51 -10.76 8.13
CA VAL A 202 27.46 -9.94 7.52
C VAL A 202 26.21 -10.01 8.37
N ARG A 203 25.70 -8.85 8.76
CA ARG A 203 24.46 -8.70 9.52
C ARG A 203 23.43 -7.91 8.71
N VAL A 204 22.20 -8.40 8.69
CA VAL A 204 21.04 -7.64 8.21
C VAL A 204 20.05 -7.58 9.36
N VAL A 205 19.78 -6.37 9.83
CA VAL A 205 18.83 -6.14 10.93
C VAL A 205 17.70 -5.27 10.44
N VAL A 206 16.51 -5.46 11.00
CA VAL A 206 15.37 -4.56 10.80
C VAL A 206 15.09 -3.79 12.07
N PHE A 207 14.91 -2.48 11.90
CA PHE A 207 14.48 -1.55 12.94
C PHE A 207 13.14 -0.94 12.56
N ALA A 208 12.17 -0.97 13.48
CA ALA A 208 10.89 -0.32 13.32
C ALA A 208 10.74 0.76 14.42
N PRO A 209 10.65 2.05 14.06
CA PRO A 209 10.66 3.11 15.06
C PRO A 209 9.45 3.14 16.00
N ASP A 210 8.39 2.38 15.73
CA ASP A 210 7.21 2.29 16.58
C ASP A 210 7.32 1.25 17.70
N SER A 211 8.34 0.38 17.67
CA SER A 211 8.72 -0.52 18.78
C SER A 211 10.16 -0.27 19.22
N ASP A 212 10.49 -0.74 20.42
CA ASP A 212 11.88 -0.81 20.91
C ASP A 212 12.57 -2.11 20.45
N GLU A 213 11.88 -2.89 19.60
CA GLU A 213 12.35 -4.19 19.13
C GLU A 213 13.12 -4.04 17.81
N GLN A 214 14.31 -4.63 17.78
CA GLN A 214 15.00 -4.95 16.54
C GLN A 214 14.97 -6.45 16.30
N ALA A 215 14.97 -6.84 15.03
CA ALA A 215 15.08 -8.24 14.65
C ALA A 215 16.26 -8.44 13.71
N THR A 216 17.10 -9.42 14.03
CA THR A 216 18.14 -9.91 13.14
C THR A 216 17.50 -10.79 12.08
N LEU A 217 17.64 -10.41 10.82
CA LEU A 217 17.11 -11.16 9.67
C LEU A 217 18.16 -12.08 9.06
N PHE A 218 19.43 -11.68 9.14
CA PHE A 218 20.58 -12.46 8.68
C PHE A 218 21.78 -12.12 9.55
N ASP A 219 22.55 -13.12 9.94
CA ASP A 219 23.79 -12.95 10.71
C ASP A 219 24.69 -14.16 10.48
N ASP A 220 25.56 -14.08 9.48
CA ASP A 220 26.41 -15.20 9.04
C ASP A 220 27.61 -14.66 8.23
N THR A 221 28.42 -15.56 7.69
CA THR A 221 29.57 -15.30 6.82
C THR A 221 29.18 -14.77 5.43
N PRO A 222 30.07 -14.06 4.73
CA PRO A 222 29.86 -13.64 3.34
C PRO A 222 29.54 -14.80 2.39
N GLN A 223 30.15 -15.97 2.58
CA GLN A 223 29.93 -17.15 1.73
C GLN A 223 28.50 -17.67 1.89
N ARG A 224 27.96 -17.68 3.11
CA ARG A 224 26.57 -18.06 3.36
C ARG A 224 25.58 -17.04 2.78
N ALA A 225 25.92 -15.75 2.79
CA ALA A 225 25.12 -14.72 2.12
C ALA A 225 25.07 -14.94 0.59
N VAL A 226 26.18 -15.36 -0.02
CA VAL A 226 26.21 -15.74 -1.45
C VAL A 226 25.37 -16.98 -1.71
N SER A 227 25.49 -18.03 -0.90
CA SER A 227 24.67 -19.24 -1.04
C SER A 227 23.18 -18.95 -0.92
N ALA A 228 22.76 -18.15 0.07
CA ALA A 228 21.37 -17.76 0.26
C ALA A 228 20.83 -16.98 -0.95
N TYR A 229 21.64 -16.13 -1.57
CA TYR A 229 21.26 -15.41 -2.79
C TYR A 229 21.07 -16.35 -3.98
N GLU A 230 21.94 -17.33 -4.17
CA GLU A 230 21.77 -18.32 -5.24
C GLU A 230 20.49 -19.15 -5.06
N GLU A 231 20.16 -19.49 -3.81
CA GLU A 231 18.98 -20.28 -3.45
C GLU A 231 17.67 -19.50 -3.57
N HIS A 232 17.59 -18.30 -2.99
CA HIS A 232 16.33 -17.56 -2.85
C HIS A 232 16.29 -16.25 -3.67
N GLY A 233 17.43 -15.61 -3.88
CA GLY A 233 17.50 -14.25 -4.44
C GLY A 233 17.52 -14.20 -5.97
N ARG A 234 18.36 -15.04 -6.60
CA ARG A 234 18.64 -15.00 -8.04
C ARG A 234 17.39 -15.24 -8.88
N GLY A 235 16.60 -16.27 -8.54
CA GLY A 235 15.35 -16.58 -9.22
C GLY A 235 14.32 -15.45 -9.08
N ALA A 236 14.14 -14.93 -7.87
CA ALA A 236 13.21 -13.84 -7.61
C ALA A 236 13.57 -12.55 -8.38
N LEU A 237 14.86 -12.22 -8.50
CA LEU A 237 15.30 -11.08 -9.33
C LEU A 237 15.07 -11.34 -10.83
N ALA A 238 15.27 -12.57 -11.30
CA ALA A 238 14.99 -12.94 -12.68
C ALA A 238 13.49 -12.75 -13.02
N GLU A 239 12.59 -13.21 -12.16
CA GLU A 239 11.14 -13.03 -12.32
C GLU A 239 10.72 -11.55 -12.42
N ILE A 240 11.37 -10.68 -11.66
CA ILE A 240 11.13 -9.23 -11.69
C ILE A 240 11.57 -8.64 -13.03
N VAL A 241 12.77 -9.00 -13.48
CA VAL A 241 13.38 -8.45 -14.69
C VAL A 241 12.65 -8.96 -15.95
N ASP A 242 12.19 -10.20 -15.92
CA ASP A 242 11.54 -10.87 -17.05
C ASP A 242 9.99 -10.80 -16.95
N GLY A 243 9.46 -9.94 -16.08
CA GLY A 243 8.03 -9.81 -15.85
C GLY A 243 7.25 -9.24 -17.05
N HIS A 244 6.15 -9.90 -17.44
CA HIS A 244 5.32 -9.52 -18.59
C HIS A 244 3.88 -9.08 -18.25
N GLY A 245 3.37 -9.44 -17.07
CA GLY A 245 1.97 -9.21 -16.69
C GLY A 245 1.63 -7.75 -16.37
N TYR A 246 0.48 -7.29 -16.87
CA TYR A 246 -0.11 -6.01 -16.49
C TYR A 246 -1.09 -6.20 -15.33
N GLN A 247 -0.85 -5.47 -14.23
CA GLN A 247 -1.75 -5.47 -13.08
C GLN A 247 -1.90 -4.05 -12.54
N PRO A 248 -2.84 -3.25 -13.10
CA PRO A 248 -3.12 -1.91 -12.61
C PRO A 248 -3.40 -1.88 -11.11
N GLY A 249 -2.91 -0.84 -10.43
CA GLY A 249 -3.02 -0.67 -8.99
C GLY A 249 -2.30 0.59 -8.53
N THR A 250 -2.04 0.72 -7.23
CA THR A 250 -1.35 1.89 -6.64
C THR A 250 0.02 2.17 -7.27
N ALA A 251 0.71 1.13 -7.77
CA ALA A 251 1.98 1.28 -8.47
C ALA A 251 1.88 2.16 -9.74
N CYS A 252 0.70 2.26 -10.36
CA CYS A 252 0.45 3.10 -11.53
C CYS A 252 0.68 4.60 -11.25
N LEU A 253 0.58 5.04 -10.00
CA LEU A 253 0.81 6.44 -9.62
C LEU A 253 2.24 6.89 -9.93
N ARG A 254 3.22 6.00 -9.75
CA ARG A 254 4.66 6.26 -10.00
C ARG A 254 5.20 5.52 -11.22
N CYS A 255 4.36 4.78 -11.94
CA CYS A 255 4.78 4.04 -13.11
C CYS A 255 4.94 5.00 -14.29
N ALA A 256 6.17 5.11 -14.81
CA ALA A 256 6.47 5.94 -15.98
C ALA A 256 5.71 5.49 -17.24
N PHE A 257 5.34 4.20 -17.31
CA PHE A 257 4.57 3.62 -18.41
C PHE A 257 3.05 3.77 -18.25
N ALA A 258 2.55 4.22 -17.09
CA ALA A 258 1.11 4.34 -16.86
C ALA A 258 0.35 5.09 -17.98
N PRO A 259 0.85 6.22 -18.55
CA PRO A 259 0.16 6.94 -19.62
C PRO A 259 -0.02 6.18 -20.93
N ARG A 260 0.71 5.08 -21.14
CA ARG A 260 0.65 4.22 -22.35
C ARG A 260 0.19 2.80 -22.03
N CYS A 261 -0.09 2.50 -20.78
CA CYS A 261 -0.47 1.17 -20.35
C CYS A 261 -1.81 0.75 -20.97
N PRO A 262 -1.86 -0.34 -21.77
CA PRO A 262 -3.10 -0.79 -22.40
C PRO A 262 -4.09 -1.38 -21.38
N ALA A 263 -3.59 -1.84 -20.24
CA ALA A 263 -4.41 -2.43 -19.19
C ALA A 263 -5.00 -1.40 -18.22
N LEU A 264 -4.58 -0.12 -18.27
CA LEU A 264 -5.08 0.94 -17.39
C LEU A 264 -6.22 1.71 -18.09
N PRO A 265 -7.50 1.49 -17.72
CA PRO A 265 -8.63 2.17 -18.33
C PRO A 265 -8.59 3.69 -18.12
N ARG A 266 -9.04 4.44 -19.13
CA ARG A 266 -9.13 5.90 -19.12
C ARG A 266 -10.56 6.33 -18.81
N ALA A 267 -10.80 6.76 -17.57
CA ALA A 267 -12.11 7.19 -17.10
C ALA A 267 -12.13 8.72 -16.93
N ASN A 268 -11.92 9.44 -18.03
CA ASN A 268 -11.78 10.90 -17.99
C ASN A 268 -13.07 11.58 -17.51
N GLY A 269 -12.95 12.40 -16.47
CA GLY A 269 -14.07 13.11 -15.84
C GLY A 269 -14.91 12.23 -14.90
N LEU A 270 -14.43 11.04 -14.53
CA LEU A 270 -15.12 10.15 -13.57
C LEU A 270 -15.37 10.84 -12.23
N LEU A 271 -14.43 11.65 -11.74
CA LEU A 271 -14.57 12.36 -10.46
C LEU A 271 -15.28 13.71 -10.57
N GLY A 272 -15.51 14.20 -11.80
CA GLY A 272 -16.17 15.49 -12.03
C GLY A 272 -15.42 16.71 -11.47
N VAL A 273 -14.09 16.62 -11.35
CA VAL A 273 -13.22 17.72 -10.90
C VAL A 273 -12.09 17.96 -11.90
N ASP A 274 -11.61 19.20 -11.98
CA ASP A 274 -10.42 19.55 -12.74
C ASP A 274 -9.19 19.55 -11.82
N GLY A 275 -8.11 18.93 -12.31
CA GLY A 275 -6.81 18.92 -11.65
C GLY A 275 -5.67 19.14 -12.62
N VAL A 276 -5.93 19.70 -13.81
CA VAL A 276 -4.88 20.04 -14.78
C VAL A 276 -3.82 20.92 -14.11
N GLY A 277 -2.56 20.49 -14.24
CA GLY A 277 -1.40 21.20 -13.68
C GLY A 277 -1.11 20.91 -12.19
N ARG A 278 -1.95 20.13 -11.50
CA ARG A 278 -1.70 19.72 -10.10
C ARG A 278 -0.78 18.49 -10.03
N PRO A 279 -0.33 18.06 -8.83
CA PRO A 279 0.37 16.79 -8.69
C PRO A 279 -0.57 15.61 -8.91
N ARG A 280 -0.07 14.50 -9.49
CA ARG A 280 -0.86 13.26 -9.59
C ARG A 280 -1.05 12.67 -8.20
N ARG A 281 -2.29 12.27 -7.88
CA ARG A 281 -2.65 11.61 -6.61
C ARG A 281 -3.43 10.33 -6.87
N SER A 282 -3.51 9.44 -5.89
CA SER A 282 -4.46 8.34 -5.90
C SER A 282 -5.63 8.64 -4.96
N TRP A 283 -6.82 8.17 -5.34
CA TRP A 283 -8.03 8.37 -4.55
C TRP A 283 -8.88 7.10 -4.50
N SER A 284 -9.48 6.84 -3.34
CA SER A 284 -10.53 5.85 -3.16
C SER A 284 -11.62 6.43 -2.26
N VAL A 285 -12.80 5.82 -2.24
CA VAL A 285 -13.87 6.26 -1.33
C VAL A 285 -13.40 6.24 0.13
N THR A 286 -12.59 5.26 0.51
CA THR A 286 -12.00 5.18 1.86
C THR A 286 -11.11 6.37 2.17
N SER A 287 -10.26 6.80 1.23
CA SER A 287 -9.42 8.01 1.44
C SER A 287 -10.26 9.28 1.46
N GLY A 288 -11.30 9.39 0.62
CA GLY A 288 -12.27 10.49 0.65
C GLY A 288 -12.97 10.62 2.00
N ARG A 289 -13.48 9.51 2.56
CA ARG A 289 -14.11 9.49 3.90
C ARG A 289 -13.12 9.89 4.99
N ALA A 290 -11.86 9.43 4.91
CA ALA A 290 -10.83 9.81 5.86
C ALA A 290 -10.57 11.33 5.83
N TYR A 291 -10.55 11.93 4.63
CA TYR A 291 -10.35 13.36 4.45
C TYR A 291 -11.53 14.18 4.98
N GLN A 292 -12.77 13.79 4.66
CA GLN A 292 -13.98 14.45 5.18
C GLN A 292 -14.03 14.40 6.72
N ALA A 293 -13.56 13.32 7.35
CA ALA A 293 -13.46 13.25 8.80
C ALA A 293 -12.38 14.20 9.37
N CYS A 294 -11.21 14.26 8.73
CA CYS A 294 -10.15 15.23 9.03
C CYS A 294 -9.05 15.17 7.95
N PRO A 295 -8.67 16.29 7.30
CA PRO A 295 -7.62 16.29 6.28
C PRO A 295 -6.29 15.71 6.76
N ALA A 296 -5.86 16.05 7.98
CA ALA A 296 -4.64 15.51 8.58
C ALA A 296 -4.69 13.98 8.72
N ARG A 297 -5.85 13.41 9.08
CA ARG A 297 -6.00 11.95 9.19
C ARG A 297 -5.75 11.28 7.84
N ALA A 298 -6.30 11.83 6.76
CA ALA A 298 -6.09 11.29 5.42
C ALA A 298 -4.60 11.32 5.02
N HIS A 299 -3.91 12.44 5.23
CA HIS A 299 -2.50 12.57 4.88
C HIS A 299 -1.60 11.63 5.69
N LEU A 300 -1.82 11.51 7.01
CA LEU A 300 -1.03 10.61 7.85
C LEU A 300 -1.24 9.12 7.53
N ARG A 301 -2.45 8.74 7.08
CA ARG A 301 -2.71 7.39 6.55
C ARG A 301 -1.98 7.15 5.24
N ASP A 302 -1.91 8.15 4.35
CA ASP A 302 -1.21 8.04 3.06
C ASP A 302 0.32 7.87 3.25
N LEU A 303 0.86 8.48 4.31
CA LEU A 303 2.22 8.25 4.80
C LEU A 303 2.42 6.87 5.46
N ASN A 304 1.38 6.07 5.61
CA ASN A 304 1.40 4.76 6.28
C ASN A 304 1.94 4.80 7.72
N LEU A 305 1.83 5.95 8.42
CA LEU A 305 2.30 6.06 9.80
C LEU A 305 1.64 5.01 10.70
N PRO A 306 2.33 4.54 11.76
CA PRO A 306 1.76 3.59 12.71
C PRO A 306 0.41 4.07 13.27
N THR A 307 -0.51 3.13 13.45
CA THR A 307 -1.88 3.38 13.90
C THR A 307 -2.12 2.76 15.27
N SER A 308 -2.96 3.40 16.09
CA SER A 308 -3.43 2.83 17.34
C SER A 308 -4.26 1.58 17.07
N ARG A 309 -3.69 0.41 17.41
CA ARG A 309 -4.33 -0.90 17.22
C ARG A 309 -5.68 -0.99 17.94
N ALA A 310 -5.83 -0.38 19.12
CA ALA A 310 -7.09 -0.39 19.85
C ALA A 310 -8.24 0.29 19.08
N VAL A 311 -7.93 1.35 18.31
CA VAL A 311 -8.93 2.05 17.50
C VAL A 311 -9.18 1.30 16.17
N GLU A 312 -8.10 0.89 15.49
CA GLU A 312 -8.19 0.21 14.19
C GLU A 312 -8.81 -1.20 14.28
N HIS A 313 -8.58 -1.88 15.41
CA HIS A 313 -9.06 -3.23 15.69
C HIS A 313 -10.14 -3.25 16.78
N SER A 314 -11.03 -2.25 16.80
CA SER A 314 -12.25 -2.33 17.61
C SER A 314 -13.03 -3.62 17.31
N ASP A 315 -13.77 -4.12 18.30
CA ASP A 315 -14.53 -5.37 18.25
C ASP A 315 -15.44 -5.45 17.01
N ALA A 316 -16.19 -4.38 16.75
CA ALA A 316 -17.03 -4.28 15.57
C ALA A 316 -16.24 -4.36 14.25
N ALA A 317 -15.06 -3.74 14.18
CA ALA A 317 -14.20 -3.80 13.00
C ALA A 317 -13.58 -5.20 12.82
N ARG A 318 -13.19 -5.86 13.91
CA ARG A 318 -12.69 -7.25 13.89
C ARG A 318 -13.75 -8.21 13.39
N ARG A 319 -14.97 -8.14 13.94
CA ARG A 319 -16.12 -8.95 13.49
C ARG A 319 -16.43 -8.72 12.01
N GLY A 320 -16.50 -7.46 11.58
CA GLY A 320 -16.74 -7.12 10.18
C GLY A 320 -15.69 -7.73 9.24
N ARG A 321 -14.39 -7.62 9.58
CA ARG A 321 -13.31 -8.23 8.79
C ARG A 321 -13.41 -9.76 8.73
N ALA A 322 -13.73 -10.42 9.85
CA ALA A 322 -13.90 -11.86 9.89
C ALA A 322 -15.05 -12.33 8.98
N VAL A 323 -16.18 -11.62 9.00
CA VAL A 323 -17.33 -11.91 8.12
C VAL A 323 -16.93 -11.74 6.65
N HIS A 324 -16.26 -10.63 6.29
CA HIS A 324 -15.80 -10.42 4.90
C HIS A 324 -14.79 -11.48 4.46
N ALA A 325 -13.83 -11.86 5.31
CA ALA A 325 -12.81 -12.86 4.99
C ALA A 325 -13.44 -14.22 4.65
N LEU A 326 -14.40 -14.68 5.46
CA LEU A 326 -15.10 -15.94 5.19
C LEU A 326 -15.93 -15.89 3.90
N LEU A 327 -16.66 -14.79 3.68
CA LEU A 327 -17.43 -14.61 2.44
C LEU A 327 -16.52 -14.58 1.21
N ALA A 328 -15.37 -13.90 1.32
CA ALA A 328 -14.38 -13.84 0.26
C ALA A 328 -13.80 -15.23 -0.04
N ALA A 329 -13.46 -16.02 0.98
CA ALA A 329 -12.97 -17.38 0.82
C ALA A 329 -14.01 -18.27 0.10
N ARG A 330 -15.25 -18.29 0.60
CA ARG A 330 -16.35 -19.09 0.01
C ARG A 330 -16.71 -18.68 -1.41
N HIS A 331 -16.65 -17.39 -1.73
CA HIS A 331 -16.94 -16.92 -3.09
C HIS A 331 -15.76 -17.08 -4.05
N THR A 332 -14.54 -17.24 -3.54
CA THR A 332 -13.36 -17.53 -4.37
C THR A 332 -13.38 -18.96 -4.85
N ASP A 333 -13.67 -19.92 -3.96
CA ASP A 333 -13.81 -21.32 -4.32
C ASP A 333 -15.26 -21.64 -4.73
N ARG A 334 -15.53 -21.54 -6.04
CA ARG A 334 -16.85 -21.85 -6.58
C ARG A 334 -17.25 -23.33 -6.45
N ALA A 335 -16.34 -24.23 -6.10
CA ALA A 335 -16.65 -25.64 -5.88
C ALA A 335 -17.55 -25.86 -4.65
N ASP A 336 -17.45 -24.97 -3.66
CA ASP A 336 -18.29 -25.00 -2.44
C ASP A 336 -19.75 -24.59 -2.71
N GLY A 337 -20.04 -24.09 -3.91
CA GLY A 337 -21.38 -23.67 -4.30
C GLY A 337 -21.86 -22.41 -3.56
N PRO A 338 -23.18 -22.15 -3.53
CA PRO A 338 -23.72 -21.00 -2.83
C PRO A 338 -23.55 -21.11 -1.30
N CYS A 339 -23.43 -19.96 -0.63
CA CYS A 339 -23.39 -19.93 0.83
C CYS A 339 -24.63 -20.58 1.45
N THR A 340 -24.41 -21.46 2.44
CA THR A 340 -25.46 -22.18 3.16
C THR A 340 -25.55 -21.73 4.62
N LEU A 341 -26.65 -22.09 5.30
CA LEU A 341 -26.87 -21.84 6.72
C LEU A 341 -25.90 -22.63 7.63
N ASP A 342 -25.27 -23.67 7.08
CA ASP A 342 -24.23 -24.43 7.75
C ASP A 342 -22.88 -23.75 7.51
N LEU A 343 -22.28 -23.28 8.60
CA LEU A 343 -21.03 -22.55 8.55
C LEU A 343 -19.81 -23.47 8.71
N GLY A 344 -20.00 -24.74 9.09
CA GLY A 344 -18.90 -25.65 9.49
C GLY A 344 -18.31 -25.31 10.87
N VAL A 345 -17.27 -26.06 11.28
CA VAL A 345 -16.51 -25.81 12.53
C VAL A 345 -15.69 -24.53 12.42
N ASP A 346 -15.76 -23.74 13.50
CA ASP A 346 -15.03 -22.49 13.78
C ASP A 346 -14.82 -21.55 12.58
N TRP A 347 -15.90 -20.88 12.15
CA TRP A 347 -15.86 -19.82 11.14
C TRP A 347 -14.89 -18.67 11.47
N SER A 348 -14.35 -18.64 12.70
CA SER A 348 -13.40 -17.66 13.20
C SER A 348 -11.94 -18.14 13.27
N ALA A 349 -11.64 -19.31 12.69
CA ALA A 349 -10.30 -19.92 12.68
C ALA A 349 -9.17 -18.99 12.18
N ASP A 350 -9.50 -17.88 11.49
CA ASP A 350 -8.57 -16.88 10.96
C ASP A 350 -7.96 -15.92 12.00
N GLY A 351 -7.92 -16.30 13.29
CA GLY A 351 -7.11 -15.58 14.28
C GLY A 351 -7.55 -14.14 14.57
N HIS A 352 -8.81 -13.79 14.28
CA HIS A 352 -9.33 -12.43 14.50
C HIS A 352 -9.56 -12.08 15.98
N GLY A 353 -9.48 -13.05 16.89
CA GLY A 353 -9.58 -12.84 18.35
C GLY A 353 -10.92 -12.22 18.75
N LEU A 354 -12.02 -12.76 18.23
CA LEU A 354 -13.37 -12.26 18.49
C LEU A 354 -13.84 -12.63 19.90
N THR A 355 -14.67 -11.78 20.49
CA THR A 355 -15.39 -12.10 21.73
C THR A 355 -16.47 -13.14 21.46
N THR A 356 -16.95 -13.84 22.49
CA THR A 356 -18.06 -14.79 22.36
C THR A 356 -19.32 -14.15 21.75
N ASP A 357 -19.62 -12.90 22.13
CA ASP A 357 -20.78 -12.17 21.60
C ASP A 357 -20.59 -11.80 20.13
N ASP A 358 -19.39 -11.37 19.73
CA ASP A 358 -19.08 -11.09 18.33
C ASP A 358 -19.08 -12.35 17.46
N LEU A 359 -18.66 -13.49 18.02
CA LEU A 359 -18.74 -14.79 17.37
C LEU A 359 -20.20 -15.18 17.10
N ALA A 360 -21.06 -15.05 18.09
CA ALA A 360 -22.48 -15.33 17.95
C ALA A 360 -23.14 -14.39 16.94
N LEU A 361 -22.83 -13.09 17.01
CA LEU A 361 -23.39 -12.09 16.10
C LEU A 361 -22.90 -12.27 14.66
N GLY A 362 -21.60 -12.51 14.46
CA GLY A 362 -21.06 -12.78 13.12
C GLY A 362 -21.64 -14.05 12.51
N LYS A 363 -21.87 -15.09 13.32
CA LYS A 363 -22.56 -16.31 12.90
C LYS A 363 -23.99 -16.03 12.41
N ALA A 364 -24.73 -15.18 13.12
CA ALA A 364 -26.07 -14.77 12.70
C ALA A 364 -26.02 -13.99 11.38
N MET A 365 -25.10 -13.02 11.25
CA MET A 365 -24.90 -12.25 10.02
C MET A 365 -24.59 -13.14 8.81
N LEU A 366 -23.73 -14.14 8.97
CA LEU A 366 -23.38 -15.07 7.88
C LEU A 366 -24.55 -15.96 7.45
N ARG A 367 -25.43 -16.32 8.38
CA ARG A 367 -26.67 -17.06 8.04
C ARG A 367 -27.61 -16.18 7.21
N HIS A 368 -27.75 -14.91 7.56
CA HIS A 368 -28.56 -13.96 6.78
C HIS A 368 -27.98 -13.73 5.38
N HIS A 369 -26.65 -13.69 5.23
CA HIS A 369 -26.03 -13.66 3.89
C HIS A 369 -26.47 -14.86 3.03
N ALA A 370 -26.57 -16.05 3.63
CA ALA A 370 -26.97 -17.23 2.90
C ALA A 370 -28.37 -17.09 2.27
N GLU A 371 -29.26 -16.25 2.79
CA GLU A 371 -30.59 -15.99 2.22
C GLU A 371 -30.53 -15.21 0.91
N VAL A 372 -29.55 -14.31 0.77
CA VAL A 372 -29.40 -13.39 -0.37
C VAL A 372 -28.13 -13.63 -1.19
N CYS A 373 -27.48 -14.78 -0.99
CA CYS A 373 -26.20 -15.10 -1.64
C CYS A 373 -26.36 -15.07 -3.17
N PRO A 374 -25.57 -14.25 -3.88
CA PRO A 374 -25.74 -14.07 -5.33
C PRO A 374 -25.47 -15.35 -6.11
N LEU A 375 -24.59 -16.24 -5.60
CA LEU A 375 -24.24 -17.50 -6.25
C LEU A 375 -25.44 -18.46 -6.40
N ARG A 376 -26.53 -18.29 -5.64
CA ARG A 376 -27.74 -19.13 -5.75
C ARG A 376 -28.42 -19.03 -7.12
N HIS A 377 -28.27 -17.89 -7.79
CA HIS A 377 -28.98 -17.59 -9.02
C HIS A 377 -28.04 -17.45 -10.23
N LEU A 378 -26.74 -17.55 -9.99
CA LEU A 378 -25.74 -17.45 -11.04
C LEU A 378 -25.46 -18.82 -11.66
N PRO A 379 -25.31 -18.91 -12.99
CA PRO A 379 -24.86 -20.14 -13.61
C PRO A 379 -23.42 -20.48 -13.14
N ALA A 380 -23.06 -21.76 -13.28
CA ALA A 380 -21.78 -22.27 -12.79
C ALA A 380 -20.57 -21.59 -13.45
N ASP A 381 -20.71 -21.19 -14.71
CA ASP A 381 -19.69 -20.51 -15.52
C ASP A 381 -19.74 -18.98 -15.39
N ALA A 382 -20.64 -18.42 -14.57
CA ALA A 382 -20.69 -16.98 -14.35
C ALA A 382 -19.35 -16.48 -13.78
N ARG A 383 -18.82 -15.43 -14.41
CA ARG A 383 -17.62 -14.74 -13.92
C ARG A 383 -17.93 -14.04 -12.60
N VAL A 384 -17.28 -14.47 -11.54
CA VAL A 384 -17.32 -13.87 -10.20
C VAL A 384 -15.91 -13.42 -9.85
N CYS A 385 -15.78 -12.19 -9.37
CA CYS A 385 -14.53 -11.61 -8.93
C CYS A 385 -14.73 -11.11 -7.49
N VAL A 386 -14.04 -11.75 -6.56
CA VAL A 386 -14.02 -11.40 -5.14
C VAL A 386 -12.99 -10.31 -4.90
N GLU A 387 -13.39 -9.24 -4.23
CA GLU A 387 -12.52 -8.09 -3.89
C GLU A 387 -11.61 -7.63 -5.06
N PRO A 388 -12.12 -7.48 -6.31
CA PRO A 388 -11.26 -7.13 -7.42
C PRO A 388 -10.75 -5.71 -7.26
N ARG A 389 -9.44 -5.51 -7.43
CA ARG A 389 -8.87 -4.16 -7.49
C ARG A 389 -9.09 -3.56 -8.87
N LEU A 390 -10.05 -2.64 -8.95
CA LEU A 390 -10.31 -1.83 -10.13
C LEU A 390 -9.50 -0.54 -10.03
N THR A 391 -8.81 -0.18 -11.11
CA THR A 391 -7.98 1.02 -11.15
C THR A 391 -8.25 1.76 -12.44
N PHE A 392 -8.58 3.05 -12.36
CA PHE A 392 -8.90 3.91 -13.48
C PHE A 392 -8.02 5.15 -13.45
N GLU A 393 -7.61 5.63 -14.62
CA GLU A 393 -6.95 6.94 -14.75
C GLU A 393 -7.98 7.99 -15.17
N ASP A 394 -8.25 8.95 -14.29
CA ASP A 394 -9.00 10.17 -14.60
C ASP A 394 -8.00 11.28 -14.93
N GLU A 395 -7.73 11.50 -16.22
CA GLU A 395 -6.71 12.45 -16.66
C GLU A 395 -7.12 13.91 -16.44
N GLN A 396 -8.43 14.18 -16.41
CA GLN A 396 -8.95 15.52 -16.14
C GLN A 396 -8.68 15.92 -14.68
N ALA A 397 -8.95 15.01 -13.75
CA ALA A 397 -8.62 15.21 -12.34
C ALA A 397 -7.12 15.08 -12.04
N GLN A 398 -6.36 14.42 -12.94
CA GLN A 398 -5.01 13.90 -12.69
C GLN A 398 -4.97 12.97 -11.46
N VAL A 399 -5.94 12.07 -11.39
CA VAL A 399 -6.13 11.15 -10.26
C VAL A 399 -6.19 9.71 -10.74
N LEU A 400 -5.47 8.84 -10.04
CA LEU A 400 -5.64 7.40 -10.14
C LEU A 400 -6.76 6.97 -9.18
N VAL A 401 -7.90 6.59 -9.73
CA VAL A 401 -9.06 6.12 -8.95
C VAL A 401 -8.90 4.63 -8.67
N ILE A 402 -9.00 4.25 -7.41
CA ILE A 402 -8.91 2.86 -6.98
C ILE A 402 -10.21 2.48 -6.28
N ALA A 403 -10.78 1.36 -6.71
CA ALA A 403 -11.98 0.79 -6.12
C ALA A 403 -11.81 -0.71 -5.91
N GLU A 404 -12.35 -1.20 -4.81
CA GLU A 404 -12.33 -2.61 -4.41
C GLU A 404 -13.73 -2.95 -3.93
N PRO A 405 -14.69 -3.23 -4.85
CA PRO A 405 -15.98 -3.78 -4.43
C PRO A 405 -15.77 -5.10 -3.70
N ASP A 406 -16.64 -5.40 -2.74
CA ASP A 406 -16.60 -6.69 -2.03
C ASP A 406 -16.82 -7.86 -3.02
N LEU A 407 -17.73 -7.67 -3.99
CA LEU A 407 -17.97 -8.64 -5.06
C LEU A 407 -18.33 -7.93 -6.38
N LEU A 408 -17.79 -8.42 -7.48
CA LEU A 408 -18.16 -8.03 -8.84
C LEU A 408 -18.48 -9.30 -9.64
N TYR A 409 -19.67 -9.40 -10.22
CA TYR A 409 -20.04 -10.60 -10.97
C TYR A 409 -20.83 -10.30 -12.23
N ARG A 410 -20.81 -11.26 -13.17
CA ARG A 410 -21.58 -11.21 -14.42
C ARG A 410 -22.93 -11.89 -14.25
N ASP A 411 -23.97 -11.16 -14.60
CA ASP A 411 -25.34 -11.63 -14.57
C ASP A 411 -26.02 -11.32 -15.92
N GLY A 412 -26.26 -12.36 -16.73
CA GLY A 412 -26.75 -12.19 -18.11
C GLY A 412 -25.86 -11.30 -18.97
N GLY A 413 -24.53 -11.45 -18.83
CA GLY A 413 -23.55 -10.63 -19.54
C GLY A 413 -23.45 -9.17 -19.06
N SER A 414 -24.21 -8.76 -18.04
CA SER A 414 -24.10 -7.43 -17.42
C SER A 414 -23.29 -7.49 -16.12
N TRP A 415 -22.59 -6.41 -15.77
CA TRP A 415 -21.86 -6.35 -14.49
C TRP A 415 -22.77 -5.92 -13.35
N VAL A 416 -22.64 -6.63 -12.23
CA VAL A 416 -23.25 -6.27 -10.94
C VAL A 416 -22.16 -5.95 -9.94
N TRP A 417 -22.24 -4.75 -9.35
CA TRP A 417 -21.34 -4.27 -8.29
C TRP A 417 -22.02 -4.51 -6.95
N ARG A 418 -21.40 -5.27 -6.04
CA ARG A 418 -22.00 -5.53 -4.73
C ARG A 418 -21.06 -5.14 -3.59
N GLU A 419 -21.63 -4.44 -2.62
CA GLU A 419 -21.00 -4.07 -1.36
C GLU A 419 -21.72 -4.80 -0.22
N VAL A 420 -20.97 -5.35 0.72
CA VAL A 420 -21.46 -5.96 1.96
C VAL A 420 -21.06 -5.06 3.12
N LYS A 421 -21.97 -4.84 4.07
CA LYS A 421 -21.69 -4.08 5.29
C LYS A 421 -22.30 -4.80 6.49
N THR A 422 -21.60 -4.77 7.62
CA THR A 422 -22.09 -5.33 8.88
C THR A 422 -22.51 -4.21 9.81
N SER A 423 -23.67 -4.34 10.45
CA SER A 423 -24.18 -3.37 11.42
C SER A 423 -24.72 -4.10 12.63
N ALA A 424 -24.33 -3.68 13.84
CA ALA A 424 -24.94 -4.16 15.08
C ALA A 424 -26.28 -3.46 15.41
N ARG A 425 -26.64 -2.42 14.63
CA ARG A 425 -27.88 -1.65 14.81
C ARG A 425 -28.93 -2.08 13.81
N GLU A 426 -30.18 -2.01 14.23
CA GLU A 426 -31.34 -2.13 13.35
C GLU A 426 -31.48 -0.94 12.40
N HIS A 427 -32.19 -1.17 11.30
CA HIS A 427 -32.40 -0.16 10.26
C HIS A 427 -33.15 1.06 10.83
N ARG A 428 -32.66 2.27 10.53
CA ARG A 428 -33.40 3.52 10.72
C ARG A 428 -33.64 4.09 9.33
N GLY A 429 -34.90 4.10 8.89
CA GLY A 429 -35.28 4.59 7.57
C GLY A 429 -34.89 6.05 7.33
N GLY A 430 -34.88 6.45 6.05
CA GLY A 430 -34.80 7.87 5.65
C GLY A 430 -33.40 8.44 5.40
N THR A 431 -32.36 7.60 5.25
CA THR A 431 -31.02 8.08 4.86
C THR A 431 -30.79 7.89 3.37
N ASP A 432 -30.31 8.91 2.66
CA ASP A 432 -29.85 8.77 1.26
C ASP A 432 -28.72 7.74 1.17
N LEU A 433 -28.99 6.61 0.49
CA LEU A 433 -28.10 5.46 0.42
C LEU A 433 -26.73 5.80 -0.17
N LEU A 434 -26.69 6.63 -1.22
CA LEU A 434 -25.43 6.98 -1.90
C LEU A 434 -24.56 7.86 -1.02
N SER A 435 -25.15 8.79 -0.26
CA SER A 435 -24.44 9.61 0.71
C SER A 435 -23.94 8.80 1.91
N ALA A 436 -24.73 7.85 2.42
CA ALA A 436 -24.32 6.97 3.52
C ALA A 436 -23.23 5.96 3.10
N TYR A 437 -23.30 5.49 1.85
CA TYR A 437 -22.39 4.51 1.28
C TYR A 437 -21.82 4.99 -0.07
N PRO A 438 -20.86 5.94 -0.08
CA PRO A 438 -20.33 6.49 -1.34
C PRO A 438 -19.60 5.49 -2.25
N GLN A 439 -19.29 4.27 -1.78
CA GLN A 439 -18.84 3.17 -2.64
C GLN A 439 -19.88 2.85 -3.71
N LEU A 440 -21.17 2.92 -3.35
CA LEU A 440 -22.27 2.72 -4.29
C LEU A 440 -22.31 3.84 -5.33
N ALA A 441 -22.07 5.10 -4.92
CA ALA A 441 -22.01 6.21 -5.85
C ALA A 441 -20.89 6.01 -6.89
N LEU A 442 -19.70 5.57 -6.48
CA LEU A 442 -18.63 5.24 -7.41
C LEU A 442 -19.01 4.06 -8.32
N GLY A 443 -19.61 3.00 -7.77
CA GLY A 443 -20.12 1.87 -8.55
C GLY A 443 -21.15 2.29 -9.61
N VAL A 444 -22.07 3.19 -9.24
CA VAL A 444 -23.04 3.79 -10.17
C VAL A 444 -22.32 4.46 -11.32
N LEU A 445 -21.35 5.36 -11.06
CA LEU A 445 -20.64 6.07 -12.12
C LEU A 445 -19.86 5.13 -13.04
N VAL A 446 -19.16 4.14 -12.47
CA VAL A 446 -18.38 3.15 -13.23
C VAL A 446 -19.29 2.34 -14.17
N LEU A 447 -20.43 1.84 -13.69
CA LEU A 447 -21.37 1.07 -14.50
C LEU A 447 -22.14 1.97 -15.50
N ALA A 448 -22.58 3.15 -15.06
CA ALA A 448 -23.30 4.15 -15.85
C ALA A 448 -22.46 4.80 -16.96
N ARG A 449 -21.14 4.62 -16.93
CA ARG A 449 -20.22 5.01 -18.01
C ARG A 449 -19.72 3.83 -18.83
N GLY A 450 -19.90 2.61 -18.34
CA GLY A 450 -19.50 1.40 -19.07
C GLY A 450 -18.01 1.11 -18.98
N GLU A 451 -17.33 1.63 -17.95
CA GLU A 451 -15.87 1.54 -17.77
C GLU A 451 -15.37 0.08 -17.61
N LEU A 452 -16.29 -0.85 -17.31
CA LEU A 452 -16.00 -2.29 -17.18
C LEU A 452 -16.37 -3.11 -18.45
N GLY A 453 -16.95 -2.46 -19.46
CA GLY A 453 -17.42 -3.10 -20.70
C GLY A 453 -18.54 -4.15 -20.53
N GLY A 454 -18.88 -4.82 -21.64
CA GLY A 454 -19.96 -5.80 -21.72
C GLY A 454 -21.37 -5.18 -21.70
N SER A 455 -22.39 -6.02 -21.49
CA SER A 455 -23.79 -5.56 -21.56
C SER A 455 -24.14 -4.66 -20.38
N ARG A 456 -25.10 -3.76 -20.62
CA ARG A 456 -25.60 -2.79 -19.66
C ARG A 456 -27.04 -3.07 -19.25
N ALA A 457 -27.72 -3.99 -19.94
CA ALA A 457 -29.17 -4.20 -19.83
C ALA A 457 -29.62 -4.63 -18.43
N ARG A 458 -28.75 -5.28 -17.65
CA ARG A 458 -29.06 -5.76 -16.29
C ARG A 458 -28.02 -5.29 -15.26
N SER A 459 -27.24 -4.27 -15.61
CA SER A 459 -26.24 -3.73 -14.70
C SER A 459 -26.91 -3.02 -13.54
N ARG A 460 -26.41 -3.28 -12.33
CA ARG A 460 -26.96 -2.72 -11.09
C ARG A 460 -25.89 -2.66 -10.01
N VAL A 461 -26.13 -1.81 -9.02
CA VAL A 461 -25.33 -1.73 -7.80
C VAL A 461 -26.16 -2.29 -6.65
N GLU A 462 -25.61 -3.20 -5.88
CA GLU A 462 -26.26 -3.86 -4.75
C GLU A 462 -25.55 -3.48 -3.45
N LEU A 463 -26.33 -3.14 -2.42
CA LEU A 463 -25.86 -3.00 -1.05
C LEU A 463 -26.53 -4.06 -0.19
N GLU A 464 -25.72 -4.92 0.39
CA GLU A 464 -26.13 -5.91 1.38
C GLU A 464 -25.73 -5.41 2.77
N VAL A 465 -26.70 -5.24 3.67
CA VAL A 465 -26.44 -4.88 5.07
C VAL A 465 -26.86 -6.02 5.98
N LEU A 466 -25.86 -6.69 6.57
CA LEU A 466 -26.05 -7.77 7.54
C LEU A 466 -26.25 -7.21 8.95
N ARG A 467 -27.37 -7.58 9.58
CA ARG A 467 -27.81 -7.12 10.90
C ARG A 467 -28.07 -8.29 11.85
N PRO A 468 -28.27 -8.07 13.16
CA PRO A 468 -28.72 -9.13 14.05
C PRO A 468 -30.06 -9.73 13.61
N GLY A 469 -31.04 -8.88 13.28
CA GLY A 469 -32.40 -9.31 12.94
C GLY A 469 -32.63 -9.83 11.52
N GLY A 470 -31.68 -9.67 10.59
CA GLY A 470 -31.85 -10.07 9.19
C GLY A 470 -30.84 -9.45 8.23
N VAL A 471 -31.17 -9.47 6.94
CA VAL A 471 -30.40 -8.85 5.86
C VAL A 471 -31.26 -7.84 5.09
N ASP A 472 -30.73 -6.64 4.87
CA ASP A 472 -31.28 -5.67 3.92
C ASP A 472 -30.52 -5.81 2.59
N LEU A 473 -31.21 -6.05 1.48
CA LEU A 473 -30.62 -6.00 0.13
C LEU A 473 -31.25 -4.85 -0.67
N GLU A 474 -30.49 -3.78 -0.83
CA GLU A 474 -30.87 -2.60 -1.60
C GLU A 474 -30.28 -2.68 -3.01
N VAL A 475 -31.10 -2.43 -4.03
CA VAL A 475 -30.69 -2.46 -5.44
C VAL A 475 -30.85 -1.09 -6.07
N VAL A 476 -29.76 -0.59 -6.65
CA VAL A 476 -29.69 0.71 -7.29
C VAL A 476 -29.47 0.52 -8.79
N ASP A 477 -30.37 1.09 -9.59
CA ASP A 477 -30.22 1.15 -11.04
C ASP A 477 -29.30 2.33 -11.44
N PRO A 478 -28.10 2.06 -11.99
CA PRO A 478 -27.15 3.10 -12.36
C PRO A 478 -27.59 3.92 -13.57
N PHE A 479 -28.65 3.54 -14.30
CA PHE A 479 -29.11 4.25 -15.50
C PHE A 479 -30.21 5.27 -15.21
N THR A 480 -30.83 5.21 -14.05
CA THR A 480 -31.81 6.20 -13.59
C THR A 480 -31.14 7.59 -13.49
N PRO A 481 -31.63 8.63 -14.20
CA PRO A 481 -30.97 9.95 -14.25
C PRO A 481 -30.74 10.59 -12.88
N GLN A 482 -31.72 10.53 -11.97
CA GLN A 482 -31.60 11.10 -10.63
C GLN A 482 -30.53 10.40 -9.79
N VAL A 483 -30.45 9.07 -9.89
CA VAL A 483 -29.42 8.26 -9.21
C VAL A 483 -28.03 8.66 -9.68
N ARG A 484 -27.84 8.87 -10.98
CA ARG A 484 -26.55 9.34 -11.54
C ARG A 484 -26.19 10.73 -11.06
N GLN A 485 -27.12 11.68 -11.11
CA GLN A 485 -26.87 13.05 -10.63
C GLN A 485 -26.51 13.06 -9.14
N ASN A 486 -27.19 12.26 -8.32
CA ASN A 486 -26.87 12.12 -6.90
C ASN A 486 -25.47 11.49 -6.71
N ALA A 487 -25.14 10.44 -7.46
CA ALA A 487 -23.83 9.80 -7.41
C ALA A 487 -22.70 10.78 -7.78
N GLU A 488 -22.87 11.56 -8.85
CA GLU A 488 -21.93 12.61 -9.27
C GLU A 488 -21.74 13.65 -8.18
N ALA A 489 -22.83 14.11 -7.54
CA ALA A 489 -22.78 15.09 -6.47
C ALA A 489 -22.00 14.56 -5.25
N VAL A 490 -22.28 13.33 -4.82
CA VAL A 490 -21.59 12.67 -3.69
C VAL A 490 -20.09 12.56 -3.97
N ILE A 491 -19.70 12.02 -5.13
CA ILE A 491 -18.27 11.84 -5.46
C ILE A 491 -17.57 13.19 -5.60
N ARG A 492 -18.19 14.17 -6.25
CA ARG A 492 -17.62 15.52 -6.39
C ARG A 492 -17.42 16.18 -5.03
N ASP A 493 -18.38 16.08 -4.12
CA ASP A 493 -18.26 16.63 -2.77
C ASP A 493 -17.06 16.01 -2.01
N MET A 494 -16.89 14.69 -2.09
CA MET A 494 -15.75 14.01 -1.45
C MET A 494 -14.39 14.43 -2.02
N VAL A 495 -14.32 14.73 -3.32
CA VAL A 495 -13.05 14.93 -4.03
C VAL A 495 -12.65 16.40 -4.10
N HIS A 496 -13.58 17.34 -4.25
CA HIS A 496 -13.24 18.72 -4.61
C HIS A 496 -12.28 19.40 -3.62
N ARG A 497 -12.55 19.32 -2.31
CA ARG A 497 -11.68 19.92 -1.28
C ARG A 497 -10.37 19.17 -1.18
N TRP A 498 -10.42 17.84 -1.13
CA TRP A 498 -9.24 16.99 -1.07
C TRP A 498 -8.27 17.26 -2.23
N ARG A 499 -8.81 17.50 -3.43
CA ARG A 499 -8.00 17.75 -4.62
C ARG A 499 -7.28 19.09 -4.55
N ALA A 500 -7.95 20.11 -4.01
CA ALA A 500 -7.44 21.46 -3.88
C ALA A 500 -6.49 21.64 -2.67
N ASP A 501 -6.55 20.74 -1.69
CA ASP A 501 -5.76 20.85 -0.46
C ASP A 501 -4.31 20.38 -0.65
N ASP A 502 -3.37 21.24 -0.28
CA ASP A 502 -1.93 20.97 -0.30
C ASP A 502 -1.29 21.00 1.09
N LEU A 503 -2.10 21.25 2.13
CA LEU A 503 -1.65 21.44 3.52
C LEU A 503 -2.19 20.36 4.45
N PHE A 504 -3.37 19.80 4.16
CA PHE A 504 -4.02 18.77 4.96
C PHE A 504 -4.16 19.16 6.44
N THR A 505 -4.50 20.43 6.68
CA THR A 505 -4.58 21.01 8.03
C THR A 505 -5.54 20.22 8.94
N ALA A 506 -5.11 19.95 10.17
CA ALA A 506 -5.94 19.24 11.14
C ALA A 506 -7.20 20.04 11.50
N GLN A 507 -8.34 19.35 11.61
CA GLN A 507 -9.62 19.89 12.08
C GLN A 507 -10.05 19.11 13.33
N PRO A 508 -9.46 19.41 14.50
CA PRO A 508 -9.68 18.61 15.70
C PRO A 508 -11.09 18.82 16.27
N THR A 509 -11.73 17.72 16.65
CA THR A 509 -12.95 17.73 17.49
C THR A 509 -12.79 16.64 18.54
N ALA A 510 -13.38 16.83 19.74
CA ALA A 510 -13.26 15.86 20.82
C ALA A 510 -13.70 14.45 20.37
N HIS A 511 -14.79 14.38 19.61
CA HIS A 511 -15.32 13.12 19.09
C HIS A 511 -14.38 12.43 18.07
N HIS A 512 -13.92 13.15 17.05
CA HIS A 512 -13.08 12.55 16.01
C HIS A 512 -11.67 12.24 16.53
N CYS A 513 -11.08 13.12 17.35
CA CYS A 513 -9.74 12.92 17.90
C CYS A 513 -9.67 11.70 18.83
N ALA A 514 -10.72 11.41 19.61
CA ALA A 514 -10.77 10.22 20.47
C ALA A 514 -10.83 8.89 19.68
N ARG A 515 -11.30 8.93 18.42
CA ARG A 515 -11.46 7.75 17.56
C ARG A 515 -10.53 7.76 16.33
N CYS A 516 -9.55 8.64 16.32
CA CYS A 516 -8.61 8.77 15.22
C CYS A 516 -7.37 7.90 15.51
N GLU A 517 -7.17 6.89 14.68
CA GLU A 517 -6.12 5.89 14.82
C GLU A 517 -4.70 6.47 14.66
N VAL A 518 -4.55 7.61 13.99
CA VAL A 518 -3.26 8.30 13.80
C VAL A 518 -3.09 9.49 14.77
N ALA A 519 -4.01 9.69 15.70
CA ALA A 519 -4.02 10.88 16.55
C ALA A 519 -2.84 10.98 17.51
N VAL A 520 -2.16 9.86 17.81
CA VAL A 520 -0.91 9.85 18.58
C VAL A 520 0.18 10.74 17.95
N TRP A 521 0.16 10.88 16.62
CA TRP A 521 1.08 11.72 15.86
C TRP A 521 0.56 13.15 15.69
N CYS A 522 -0.69 13.45 16.01
CA CYS A 522 -1.31 14.75 15.72
C CYS A 522 -1.17 15.74 16.88
N ARG A 523 -0.35 16.80 16.71
CA ARG A 523 -0.17 17.87 17.71
C ARG A 523 -1.47 18.62 18.05
N ALA A 524 -2.37 18.77 17.07
CA ALA A 524 -3.66 19.43 17.29
C ALA A 524 -4.57 18.68 18.29
N LYS A 525 -4.34 17.38 18.51
CA LYS A 525 -5.01 16.63 19.60
C LYS A 525 -4.50 17.09 20.96
N ASP A 526 -3.18 17.24 21.09
CA ASP A 526 -2.54 17.64 22.34
C ASP A 526 -3.00 19.07 22.73
N GLU A 527 -3.10 19.97 21.75
CA GLU A 527 -3.63 21.33 21.92
C GLU A 527 -5.11 21.37 22.30
N LEU A 528 -5.93 20.47 21.75
CA LEU A 528 -7.35 20.37 22.11
C LEU A 528 -7.52 19.88 23.55
N ALA A 529 -6.67 18.97 24.03
CA ALA A 529 -6.74 18.45 25.40
C ALA A 529 -6.27 19.48 26.45
N ALA A 530 -5.49 20.48 26.04
CA ALA A 530 -5.01 21.56 26.91
C ALA A 530 -6.00 22.73 27.05
N ARG A 531 -7.07 22.76 26.24
CA ARG A 531 -8.17 23.73 26.32
C ARG A 531 -9.33 23.14 27.11
#